data_AF-L5NNK8-F1
#
_entry.id   AF-L5NNK8-F1
#
_cell.length_a   1.000
_cell.length_b   1.000
_cell.length_c   1.000
_cell.angle_alpha   90.00
_cell.angle_beta   90.00
_cell.angle_gamma   90.00
#
_symmetry.space_group_name_H-M   'P 1'
#
loop_
_entity.id
_entity.type
_entity.pdbx_description
1 polymer ?
#
loop_
_entity_poly.entity_id
_entity_poly.type
_entity_poly.pdbx_seq_one_letter_code
_entity_poly.pdbx_strand_id
1 'polypeptide(L)' 'TLDAGLTVREVRRLASEVNDGTPAVDALADHGVDIGRLDVTLPADVYLELRRRASLEDTPPGDVVADALDDYLD' A
#
# COMPACT_ATOMS: atom_id res chain seq x y z
N THR A 1 -4.44 11.92 13.75
CA THR A 1 -3.81 12.22 12.46
C THR A 1 -3.90 10.97 11.65
N LEU A 2 -4.68 10.96 10.57
CA LEU A 2 -4.63 9.84 9.63
C LEU A 2 -3.24 9.85 8.98
N ASP A 3 -2.70 8.67 8.73
CA ASP A 3 -1.39 8.47 8.12
C ASP A 3 -1.19 9.38 6.90
N ALA A 4 0.04 9.92 6.76
CA ALA A 4 0.50 10.85 5.72
C ALA A 4 0.34 12.38 5.95
N GLY A 5 -0.13 12.85 7.12
CA GLY A 5 -0.03 14.28 7.45
C GLY A 5 -0.97 15.20 6.67
N LEU A 6 -2.04 14.66 6.10
CA LEU A 6 -3.06 15.40 5.37
C LEU A 6 -4.11 15.99 6.32
N THR A 7 -4.62 17.17 5.97
CA THR A 7 -5.73 17.81 6.68
C THR A 7 -7.07 17.21 6.24
N VAL A 8 -8.07 17.20 7.15
CA VAL A 8 -9.42 16.65 6.88
C VAL A 8 -10.08 17.29 5.64
N ARG A 9 -9.71 18.53 5.30
CA ARG A 9 -10.19 19.23 4.11
C ARG A 9 -9.67 18.59 2.82
N GLU A 10 -8.42 18.12 2.82
CA GLU A 10 -7.79 17.45 1.69
C GLU A 10 -8.40 16.05 1.51
N VAL A 11 -8.61 15.31 2.60
CA VAL A 11 -9.33 14.03 2.59
C VAL A 11 -10.76 14.17 2.02
N ARG A 12 -11.49 15.24 2.39
CA ARG A 12 -12.86 15.46 1.90
C ARG A 12 -12.92 15.87 0.43
N ARG A 13 -11.96 16.65 -0.05
CA ARG A 13 -11.86 17.00 -1.48
C ARG A 13 -11.59 15.74 -2.30
N LEU A 14 -10.69 14.91 -1.81
CA LEU A 14 -10.27 13.71 -2.49
C LEU A 14 -11.35 12.62 -2.50
N ALA A 15 -12.11 12.48 -1.41
CA ALA A 15 -13.32 11.65 -1.38
C ALA A 15 -14.40 12.12 -2.37
N SER A 16 -14.42 13.40 -2.73
CA SER A 16 -15.33 13.93 -3.74
C SER A 16 -14.89 13.57 -5.16
N GLU A 17 -13.59 13.51 -5.43
CA GLU A 17 -13.02 13.13 -6.74
C GLU A 17 -13.15 11.62 -7.00
N VAL A 18 -13.08 10.80 -5.96
CA VAL A 18 -13.38 9.36 -6.02
C VAL A 18 -14.83 9.09 -6.39
N ASN A 19 -15.74 9.97 -5.95
CA ASN A 19 -17.17 9.85 -6.25
C ASN A 19 -17.49 10.09 -7.74
N ASP A 20 -16.55 10.66 -8.51
CA ASP A 20 -16.64 10.87 -9.96
C ASP A 20 -16.00 9.72 -10.78
N GLY A 21 -15.69 8.58 -10.15
CA GLY A 21 -15.35 7.33 -10.83
C GLY A 21 -13.86 7.12 -11.13
N THR A 22 -12.98 7.99 -10.62
CA THR A 22 -11.52 7.75 -10.62
C THR A 22 -11.16 6.92 -9.38
N PRO A 23 -10.42 5.80 -9.52
CA PRO A 23 -9.93 5.05 -8.37
C PRO A 23 -9.11 5.99 -7.47
N ALA A 24 -9.43 6.01 -6.17
CA ALA A 24 -8.83 6.92 -5.19
C ALA A 24 -7.31 6.92 -5.23
N VAL A 25 -6.73 5.74 -5.43
CA VAL A 25 -5.28 5.52 -5.46
C VAL A 25 -4.60 6.31 -6.59
N ASP A 26 -5.22 6.40 -7.77
CA ASP A 26 -4.67 7.11 -8.93
C ASP A 26 -4.74 8.63 -8.73
N ALA A 27 -5.86 9.14 -8.21
CA ALA A 27 -6.04 10.55 -7.90
C ALA A 27 -5.08 11.04 -6.79
N LEU A 28 -4.73 10.15 -5.85
CA LEU A 28 -3.80 10.43 -4.76
C LEU A 28 -2.34 10.42 -5.20
N ALA A 29 -1.98 9.52 -6.11
CA ALA A 29 -0.64 9.46 -6.69
C ALA A 29 -0.29 10.75 -7.45
N ASP A 30 -1.25 11.33 -8.19
CA ASP A 30 -1.10 12.62 -8.89
C ASP A 30 -0.87 13.80 -7.93
N HIS A 31 -1.25 13.65 -6.66
CA HIS A 31 -1.02 14.63 -5.59
C HIS A 31 0.21 14.30 -4.73
N GLY A 32 1.03 13.32 -5.14
CA GLY A 32 2.25 12.92 -4.44
C GLY A 32 1.99 12.16 -3.14
N VAL A 33 0.77 11.63 -2.97
CA VAL A 33 0.38 10.80 -1.83
C VAL A 33 0.34 9.35 -2.29
N ASP A 34 1.40 8.63 -1.98
CA ASP A 34 1.55 7.21 -2.31
C ASP A 34 0.74 6.36 -1.31
N ILE A 35 -0.57 6.24 -1.55
CA ILE A 35 -1.45 5.43 -0.69
C ILE A 35 -1.11 3.95 -0.90
N GLY A 36 -0.87 3.24 0.20
CA GLY A 36 -0.48 1.83 0.19
C GLY A 36 1.01 1.60 0.50
N ARG A 37 1.81 2.66 0.60
CA ARG A 37 3.19 2.54 1.07
C ARG A 37 3.25 2.49 2.60
N LEU A 38 3.73 1.37 3.13
CA LEU A 38 3.91 1.14 4.56
C LEU A 38 5.34 0.69 4.84
N ASP A 39 6.01 1.36 5.78
CA ASP A 39 7.28 0.90 6.31
C ASP A 39 7.03 -0.05 7.50
N VAL A 40 7.40 -1.33 7.34
CA VAL A 40 7.28 -2.35 8.39
C VAL A 40 8.64 -2.91 8.76
N THR A 41 8.83 -3.20 10.04
CA THR A 41 10.00 -3.97 10.51
C THR A 41 9.60 -5.41 10.72
N LEU A 42 10.27 -6.33 10.03
CA LEU A 42 10.07 -7.77 10.16
C LEU A 42 11.18 -8.40 11.01
N PRO A 43 10.89 -9.47 11.77
CA PRO A 43 11.93 -10.35 12.29
C PRO A 43 12.88 -10.81 11.18
N ALA A 44 14.17 -10.96 11.51
CA ALA A 44 15.21 -11.18 10.51
C ALA A 44 15.00 -12.45 9.68
N ASP A 45 14.53 -13.52 10.32
CA ASP A 45 14.17 -14.79 9.69
C ASP A 45 13.00 -14.63 8.72
N VAL A 46 11.95 -13.91 9.11
CA VAL A 46 10.78 -13.63 8.26
C VAL A 46 11.17 -12.78 7.04
N TYR A 47 11.99 -11.75 7.25
CA TYR A 47 12.50 -10.92 6.16
C TYR A 47 13.32 -11.73 5.14
N LEU A 48 14.18 -12.63 5.61
CA LEU A 48 15.00 -13.46 4.75
C LEU A 48 14.15 -14.44 3.93
N GLU A 49 13.12 -15.05 4.52
CA GLU A 49 12.24 -15.95 3.78
C GLU A 49 11.40 -15.18 2.74
N LEU A 50 10.90 -13.99 3.08
CA LEU A 50 10.22 -13.11 2.13
C LEU A 50 11.14 -12.79 0.93
N ARG A 51 12.39 -12.40 1.18
CA ARG A 51 13.37 -12.11 0.11
C ARG A 51 13.69 -13.34 -0.73
N ARG A 52 13.83 -14.50 -0.09
CA ARG A 52 14.07 -15.77 -0.78
C ARG A 52 12.92 -16.11 -1.72
N ARG A 53 11.68 -15.98 -1.24
CA ARG A 53 10.48 -16.28 -2.02
C ARG A 53 10.30 -15.35 -3.22
N ALA A 54 10.40 -14.04 -2.97
CA ALA A 54 10.40 -13.02 -4.00
C ALA A 54 11.44 -13.31 -5.11
N SER A 55 12.64 -13.77 -4.72
CA SER A 55 13.70 -14.12 -5.67
C SER A 55 13.39 -15.39 -6.47
N LEU A 56 12.75 -16.39 -5.86
CA LEU A 56 12.39 -17.66 -6.53
C LEU A 56 11.25 -17.45 -7.54
N GLU A 57 10.34 -16.54 -7.23
CA GLU A 57 9.16 -16.21 -8.03
C GLU A 57 9.43 -15.07 -9.04
N ASP A 58 10.66 -14.52 -9.05
CA ASP A 58 11.07 -13.36 -9.86
C ASP A 58 10.12 -12.17 -9.74
N THR A 59 9.67 -11.89 -8.51
CA THR A 59 8.66 -10.88 -8.19
C THR A 59 9.13 -9.95 -7.06
N PRO A 60 8.65 -8.70 -6.98
CA PRO A 60 8.89 -7.83 -5.84
C PRO A 60 8.39 -8.43 -4.51
N PRO A 61 9.08 -8.17 -3.38
CA PRO A 61 8.60 -8.59 -2.06
C PRO A 61 7.21 -8.04 -1.68
N GLY A 62 6.83 -6.88 -2.23
CA GLY A 62 5.51 -6.30 -1.99
C GLY A 62 4.38 -7.18 -2.50
N ASP A 63 4.58 -7.85 -3.63
CA ASP A 63 3.57 -8.71 -4.26
C ASP A 63 3.37 -9.97 -3.42
N VAL A 64 4.47 -10.57 -2.93
CA VAL A 64 4.41 -11.71 -2.00
C VAL A 64 3.69 -11.34 -0.70
N VAL A 65 3.86 -10.12 -0.19
CA VAL A 65 3.14 -9.64 1.00
C VAL A 65 1.66 -9.42 0.68
N ALA A 66 1.33 -8.89 -0.49
CA ALA A 66 -0.05 -8.68 -0.92
C ALA A 66 -0.79 -10.02 -0.99
N ASP A 67 -0.21 -11.03 -1.66
CA ASP A 67 -0.79 -12.37 -1.76
C ASP A 67 -1.00 -13.02 -0.37
N ALA A 68 0.00 -12.91 0.51
CA ALA A 68 -0.10 -13.45 1.86
C ALA A 68 -1.15 -12.73 2.73
N LEU A 69 -1.37 -11.42 2.50
CA LEU A 69 -2.41 -10.66 3.19
C LEU A 69 -3.80 -10.98 2.64
N ASP A 70 -3.94 -11.20 1.33
CA ASP A 70 -5.19 -11.65 0.71
C ASP A 70 -5.62 -13.00 1.31
N ASP A 71 -4.71 -13.98 1.32
CA ASP A 71 -4.91 -15.30 1.93
C ASP A 71 -5.25 -15.24 3.44
N TYR A 72 -4.72 -14.25 4.16
CA TYR A 72 -4.94 -14.10 5.61
C TYR A 72 -6.24 -13.36 5.97
N LEU A 73 -6.71 -12.47 5.09
CA LEU A 73 -7.85 -11.58 5.33
C LEU A 73 -9.17 -12.09 4.75
N ASP A 74 -9.12 -13.09 3.84
CA ASP A 74 -10.28 -13.88 3.40
C ASP A 74 -10.98 -14.65 4.55
#